data_AF-A0A8B9VNM7-F1
#
_entry.id   AF-A0A8B9VNM7-F1
#
_cell.length_a   1.000
_cell.length_b   1.000
_cell.length_c   1.000
_cell.angle_alpha   90.00
_cell.angle_beta   90.00
_cell.angle_gamma   90.00
#
_symmetry.space_group_name_H-M   'P 1'
#
loop_
_entity.id
_entity.type
_entity.pdbx_description
1 polymer ?
#
loop_
_entity_poly.entity_id
_entity_poly.type
_entity_poly.pdbx_seq_one_letter_code
_entity_poly.pdbx_strand_id
1 'polypeptide(L)'
;AHLLVSTSYKVRMQALKCFSVLAFENPQVSMTLVNVSVDGELLPQIFVKMLQRDKPIEMQLTSAKCLTSMCRAGAIRTDDSCIVLKTLPCLVRMCSKERLLEERVEGAETLAYLIETDVELQRIASITDHLIVMLADYFKYPSSVSAITDIKRLDHDLKHAHELRQAAFKLYASLGANDEDIRKKIIETENMMDRIVNGLSESSIKVRLAAVRCLHSLSRSVQQLRTSFQDHAVWKPLMKVLQNAPNEMLVVASSTLCNLLLEFSPSKEPILESGAIELLCSLTQSENLALRVNGIWALMNMAFQAEQKIKSDILRGLSTEQLFQLLSDSDVNVLMKTLGLLRNLLSTRPHIDHIMSTHGKQIMQAVTLILEGEHNIEVKEQTLCILANIADGTTAKELIMTNDDILQKIKYYMSHSNAKLQLAAMFCISNLIWNEEEGSQERQDKLRDIGIVDILHKLSQSSDPNLCDK
;
A
#
# COMPACT_ATOMS: atom_id res chain seq x y z
N ALA A 1 37.88 -6.46 11.58
CA ALA A 1 38.09 -5.15 10.96
C ALA A 1 39.47 -5.02 10.32
N HIS A 2 40.58 -5.29 11.03
CA HIS A 2 41.95 -5.25 10.49
C HIS A 2 42.20 -6.05 9.18
N LEU A 3 41.41 -7.09 8.89
CA LEU A 3 41.52 -7.82 7.62
C LEU A 3 41.18 -6.96 6.38
N LEU A 4 40.45 -5.85 6.53
CA LEU A 4 40.14 -4.91 5.45
C LEU A 4 41.35 -4.09 4.98
N VAL A 5 42.37 -3.95 5.82
CA VAL A 5 43.63 -3.26 5.48
C VAL A 5 44.75 -4.23 5.09
N SER A 6 44.43 -5.53 4.93
CA SER A 6 45.41 -6.53 4.50
C SER A 6 45.99 -6.19 3.12
N THR A 7 47.30 -6.42 2.92
CA THR A 7 47.94 -6.28 1.61
C THR A 7 47.38 -7.27 0.59
N SER A 8 46.84 -8.41 1.03
CA SER A 8 46.23 -9.42 0.17
C SER A 8 44.83 -9.02 -0.30
N TYR A 9 44.65 -8.87 -1.61
CA TYR A 9 43.34 -8.61 -2.23
C TYR A 9 42.31 -9.68 -1.84
N LYS A 10 42.70 -10.96 -1.89
CA LYS A 10 41.79 -12.07 -1.57
C LYS A 10 41.28 -11.98 -0.13
N VAL A 11 42.16 -11.67 0.82
CA VAL A 11 41.78 -11.51 2.24
C VAL A 11 40.84 -10.32 2.41
N ARG A 12 41.18 -9.17 1.81
CA ARG A 12 40.33 -7.97 1.86
C ARG A 12 38.93 -8.22 1.30
N MET A 13 38.83 -8.88 0.15
CA MET A 13 37.54 -9.16 -0.48
C MET A 13 36.68 -10.11 0.35
N GLN A 14 37.26 -11.14 0.94
CA GLN A 14 36.50 -12.04 1.82
C GLN A 14 36.03 -11.32 3.10
N ALA A 15 36.89 -10.48 3.68
CA ALA A 15 36.48 -9.65 4.82
C ALA A 15 35.34 -8.69 4.45
N LEU A 16 35.43 -8.03 3.29
CA LEU A 16 34.41 -7.10 2.80
C LEU A 16 33.07 -7.80 2.53
N LYS A 17 33.09 -8.98 1.91
CA LYS A 17 31.89 -9.81 1.70
C LYS A 17 31.26 -10.23 3.03
N CYS A 18 32.08 -10.59 4.02
CA CYS A 18 31.61 -10.91 5.37
C CYS A 18 30.88 -9.71 6.00
N PHE A 19 31.46 -8.50 5.94
CA PHE A 19 30.77 -7.30 6.42
C PHE A 19 29.46 -7.01 5.68
N SER A 20 29.43 -7.20 4.36
CA SER A 20 28.20 -7.00 3.58
C SER A 20 27.08 -7.92 4.03
N VAL A 21 27.38 -9.19 4.32
CA VAL A 21 26.38 -10.17 4.81
C VAL A 21 25.99 -9.87 6.25
N LEU A 22 26.95 -9.51 7.11
CA LEU A 22 26.70 -9.21 8.52
C LEU A 22 25.84 -7.96 8.71
N ALA A 23 25.99 -6.95 7.85
CA ALA A 23 25.25 -5.69 7.95
C ALA A 23 23.83 -5.76 7.35
N PHE A 24 23.60 -6.65 6.39
CA PHE A 24 22.34 -6.74 5.66
C PHE A 24 21.17 -7.09 6.60
N GLU A 25 20.14 -6.25 6.61
CA GLU A 25 18.95 -6.39 7.47
C GLU A 25 19.27 -6.62 8.96
N ASN A 26 20.42 -6.12 9.43
CA ASN A 26 20.86 -6.27 10.82
C ASN A 26 21.19 -4.90 11.45
N PRO A 27 20.20 -4.25 12.10
CA PRO A 27 20.38 -2.94 12.70
C PRO A 27 21.45 -2.91 13.79
N GLN A 28 21.48 -3.91 14.67
CA GLN A 28 22.43 -3.96 15.79
C GLN A 28 23.88 -4.05 15.30
N VAL A 29 24.13 -4.93 14.33
CA VAL A 29 25.47 -5.07 13.73
C VAL A 29 25.84 -3.79 13.00
N SER A 30 24.94 -3.22 12.19
CA SER A 30 25.20 -1.97 11.47
C SER A 30 25.55 -0.79 12.38
N MET A 31 24.82 -0.62 13.48
CA MET A 31 25.10 0.39 14.52
C MET A 31 26.45 0.18 15.22
N THR A 32 26.92 -1.08 15.30
CA THR A 32 28.25 -1.39 15.83
C THR A 32 29.32 -1.07 14.78
N LEU A 33 29.13 -1.53 13.54
CA LEU A 33 30.10 -1.38 12.47
C LEU A 33 30.44 0.07 12.14
N VAL A 34 29.48 0.99 12.23
CA VAL A 34 29.71 2.42 11.93
C VAL A 34 30.76 3.05 12.86
N ASN A 35 30.89 2.51 14.08
CA ASN A 35 31.80 3.00 15.11
C ASN A 35 33.13 2.22 15.18
N VAL A 36 33.27 1.14 14.42
CA VAL A 36 34.52 0.36 14.39
C VAL A 36 35.59 1.15 13.64
N SER A 37 36.76 1.30 14.26
CA SER A 37 37.93 1.94 13.67
C SER A 37 39.05 0.94 13.40
N VAL A 38 39.82 1.18 12.33
CA VAL A 38 41.04 0.46 11.97
C VAL A 38 42.08 1.51 11.59
N ASP A 39 43.24 1.49 12.26
CA ASP A 39 44.34 2.43 12.02
C ASP A 39 43.91 3.91 12.04
N GLY A 40 42.94 4.24 12.91
CA GLY A 40 42.41 5.60 13.08
C GLY A 40 41.27 5.99 12.14
N GLU A 41 40.86 5.10 11.23
CA GLU A 41 39.76 5.37 10.28
C GLU A 41 38.53 4.52 10.59
N LEU A 42 37.35 5.13 10.53
CA LEU A 42 36.09 4.43 10.72
C LEU A 42 35.77 3.55 9.52
N LEU A 43 35.07 2.42 9.73
CA LEU A 43 34.68 1.51 8.65
C LEU A 43 33.97 2.19 7.47
N PRO A 44 33.02 3.13 7.66
CA PRO A 44 32.42 3.84 6.53
C PRO A 44 33.44 4.60 5.67
N GLN A 45 34.46 5.19 6.27
CA GLN A 45 35.54 5.90 5.55
C GLN A 45 36.38 4.90 4.75
N ILE A 46 36.67 3.74 5.31
CA ILE A 46 37.38 2.66 4.62
C ILE A 46 36.57 2.16 3.42
N PHE A 47 35.26 1.93 3.58
CA PHE A 47 34.38 1.53 2.49
C PHE A 47 34.31 2.62 1.40
N VAL A 48 34.26 3.90 1.76
CA VAL A 48 34.31 5.01 0.79
C VAL A 48 35.60 5.00 -0.03
N LYS A 49 36.76 4.68 0.57
CA LYS A 49 38.01 4.52 -0.20
C LYS A 49 37.97 3.33 -1.15
N MET A 50 37.26 2.27 -0.77
CA MET A 50 37.06 1.08 -1.60
C MET A 50 36.04 1.31 -2.75
N LEU A 51 35.27 2.41 -2.73
CA LEU A 51 34.40 2.85 -3.83
C LEU A 51 35.11 3.60 -4.96
N GLN A 52 36.40 3.95 -4.78
CA GLN A 52 37.13 4.76 -5.76
C GLN A 52 37.23 4.05 -7.13
N ARG A 53 37.24 4.84 -8.21
CA ARG A 53 37.16 4.33 -9.59
C ARG A 53 38.35 3.47 -10.00
N ASP A 54 39.51 3.65 -9.36
CA ASP A 54 40.73 2.87 -9.57
C ASP A 54 40.69 1.49 -8.90
N LYS A 55 39.67 1.20 -8.07
CA LYS A 55 39.52 -0.12 -7.42
C LYS A 55 38.83 -1.12 -8.34
N PRO A 56 38.97 -2.44 -8.12
CA PRO A 56 38.19 -3.44 -8.84
C PRO A 56 36.68 -3.27 -8.63
N ILE A 57 35.88 -3.56 -9.66
CA ILE A 57 34.42 -3.36 -9.61
C ILE A 57 33.75 -4.17 -8.49
N GLU A 58 34.18 -5.42 -8.30
CA GLU A 58 33.73 -6.27 -7.20
C GLU A 58 33.90 -5.59 -5.83
N MET A 59 35.04 -4.91 -5.62
CA MET A 59 35.32 -4.17 -4.38
C MET A 59 34.41 -2.96 -4.24
N GLN A 60 34.18 -2.21 -5.32
CA GLN A 60 33.29 -1.06 -5.33
C GLN A 60 31.85 -1.48 -5.00
N LEU A 61 31.31 -2.50 -5.67
CA LEU A 61 29.95 -3.02 -5.44
C LEU A 61 29.78 -3.55 -4.02
N THR A 62 30.71 -4.36 -3.53
CA THR A 62 30.61 -4.93 -2.18
C THR A 62 30.72 -3.86 -1.09
N SER A 63 31.55 -2.82 -1.32
CA SER A 63 31.64 -1.68 -0.39
C SER A 63 30.38 -0.83 -0.41
N ALA A 64 29.79 -0.63 -1.59
CA ALA A 64 28.51 0.07 -1.72
C ALA A 64 27.40 -0.68 -0.99
N LYS A 65 27.36 -2.02 -1.09
CA LYS A 65 26.42 -2.86 -0.33
C LYS A 65 26.56 -2.73 1.19
N CYS A 66 27.80 -2.64 1.71
CA CYS A 66 28.04 -2.41 3.13
C CYS A 66 27.43 -1.07 3.58
N LEU A 67 27.76 0.01 2.86
CA LEU A 67 27.26 1.35 3.16
C LEU A 67 25.74 1.45 3.00
N THR A 68 25.18 0.84 1.96
CA THR A 68 23.73 0.73 1.76
C THR A 68 23.05 0.01 2.92
N SER A 69 23.59 -1.14 3.35
CA SER A 69 23.02 -1.90 4.47
C SER A 69 23.05 -1.11 5.77
N MET A 70 24.17 -0.44 6.05
CA MET A 70 24.32 0.42 7.23
C MET A 70 23.37 1.64 7.19
N CYS A 71 23.17 2.22 6.00
CA CYS A 71 22.19 3.30 5.80
C CYS A 71 20.76 2.82 6.03
N ARG A 72 20.38 1.68 5.45
CA ARG A 72 19.03 1.09 5.59
C ARG A 72 18.72 0.62 7.00
N ALA A 73 19.75 0.24 7.75
CA ALA A 73 19.68 -0.05 9.17
C ALA A 73 19.55 1.20 10.07
N GLY A 74 19.65 2.42 9.53
CA GLY A 74 19.62 3.67 10.28
C GLY A 74 20.93 4.04 10.97
N ALA A 75 22.03 3.30 10.72
CA ALA A 75 23.34 3.58 11.30
C ALA A 75 24.07 4.73 10.61
N ILE A 76 23.78 4.95 9.32
CA ILE A 76 24.24 6.09 8.55
C ILE A 76 22.99 6.84 8.08
N ARG A 77 23.00 8.17 8.20
CA ARG A 77 21.88 8.98 7.72
C ARG A 77 21.86 9.00 6.19
N THR A 78 20.66 9.10 5.61
CA THR A 78 20.48 9.13 4.16
C THR A 78 21.08 10.39 3.52
N ASP A 79 21.19 11.49 4.27
CA ASP A 79 21.82 12.75 3.86
C ASP A 79 23.34 12.78 4.03
N ASP A 80 23.96 11.72 4.55
CA ASP A 80 25.42 11.67 4.72
C ASP A 80 26.15 11.72 3.37
N SER A 81 27.22 12.49 3.31
CA SER A 81 28.11 12.60 2.15
C SER A 81 28.60 11.24 1.62
N CYS A 82 28.81 10.23 2.47
CA CYS A 82 29.22 8.90 2.03
C CYS A 82 28.10 8.18 1.25
N ILE A 83 26.84 8.50 1.52
CA ILE A 83 25.69 7.96 0.80
C ILE A 83 25.45 8.77 -0.46
N VAL A 84 25.16 10.06 -0.29
CA VAL A 84 24.71 10.95 -1.38
C VAL A 84 25.80 11.19 -2.43
N LEU A 85 27.06 11.40 -2.00
CA LEU A 85 28.14 11.81 -2.91
C LEU A 85 29.05 10.66 -3.34
N LYS A 86 28.96 9.48 -2.68
CA LYS A 86 29.85 8.34 -2.95
C LYS A 86 29.08 7.08 -3.33
N THR A 87 28.23 6.58 -2.44
CA THR A 87 27.54 5.29 -2.62
C THR A 87 26.53 5.34 -3.78
N LEU A 88 25.61 6.31 -3.76
CA LEU A 88 24.57 6.43 -4.78
C LEU A 88 25.17 6.65 -6.18
N PRO A 89 26.08 7.62 -6.43
CA PRO A 89 26.68 7.79 -7.74
C PRO A 89 27.50 6.59 -8.20
N CYS A 90 28.13 5.86 -7.26
CA CYS A 90 28.83 4.62 -7.59
C CYS A 90 27.86 3.57 -8.13
N LEU A 91 26.74 3.34 -7.43
CA LEU A 91 25.73 2.36 -7.83
C LEU A 91 25.04 2.74 -9.15
N VAL A 92 24.72 4.03 -9.36
CA VAL A 92 24.19 4.51 -10.65
C VAL A 92 25.15 4.21 -11.79
N ARG A 93 26.45 4.44 -11.62
CA ARG A 93 27.48 4.10 -12.63
C ARG A 93 27.56 2.59 -12.91
N MET A 94 27.28 1.74 -11.92
CA MET A 94 27.24 0.28 -12.13
C MET A 94 26.08 -0.14 -13.04
N CYS A 95 25.04 0.68 -13.17
CA CYS A 95 23.91 0.39 -14.04
C CYS A 95 24.22 0.59 -15.55
N SER A 96 25.37 1.21 -15.89
CA SER A 96 25.71 1.61 -17.26
C SER A 96 25.97 0.43 -18.19
N LYS A 97 25.71 0.64 -19.49
CA LYS A 97 25.93 -0.36 -20.56
C LYS A 97 27.39 -0.80 -20.74
N GLU A 98 28.33 -0.06 -20.16
CA GLU A 98 29.78 -0.37 -20.19
C GLU A 98 30.16 -1.47 -19.18
N ARG A 99 29.23 -1.84 -18.29
CA ARG A 99 29.43 -2.84 -17.24
C ARG A 99 28.97 -4.22 -17.68
N LEU A 100 29.51 -5.24 -17.03
CA LEU A 100 29.05 -6.62 -17.20
C LEU A 100 27.59 -6.75 -16.75
N LEU A 101 26.86 -7.73 -17.28
CA LEU A 101 25.42 -7.88 -17.02
C LEU A 101 25.17 -8.14 -15.52
N GLU A 102 26.03 -8.92 -14.88
CA GLU A 102 25.98 -9.24 -13.46
C GLU A 102 26.23 -8.00 -12.60
N GLU A 103 27.21 -7.15 -12.99
CA GLU A 103 27.52 -5.89 -12.31
C GLU A 103 26.35 -4.89 -12.39
N ARG A 104 25.69 -4.86 -13.55
CA ARG A 104 24.49 -4.06 -13.81
C ARG A 104 23.33 -4.48 -12.92
N VAL A 105 23.04 -5.78 -12.86
CA VAL A 105 22.02 -6.35 -11.98
C VAL A 105 22.33 -6.01 -10.52
N GLU A 106 23.55 -6.28 -10.06
CA GLU A 106 23.96 -6.04 -8.68
C GLU A 106 23.89 -4.56 -8.29
N GLY A 107 24.36 -3.68 -9.18
CA GLY A 107 24.28 -2.23 -9.02
C GLY A 107 22.83 -1.75 -8.90
N ALA A 108 21.96 -2.18 -9.82
CA ALA A 108 20.57 -1.76 -9.84
C ALA A 108 19.77 -2.28 -8.63
N GLU A 109 19.96 -3.54 -8.22
CA GLU A 109 19.29 -4.09 -7.04
C GLU A 109 19.77 -3.44 -5.74
N THR A 110 21.08 -3.18 -5.61
CA THR A 110 21.62 -2.50 -4.43
C THR A 110 21.14 -1.04 -4.37
N LEU A 111 21.04 -0.37 -5.52
CA LEU A 111 20.49 0.99 -5.59
C LEU A 111 19.01 1.01 -5.25
N ALA A 112 18.22 0.06 -5.75
CA ALA A 112 16.80 -0.07 -5.44
C ALA A 112 16.60 -0.16 -3.92
N TYR A 113 17.37 -1.04 -3.26
CA TYR A 113 17.31 -1.20 -1.81
C TYR A 113 17.73 0.07 -1.05
N LEU A 114 18.76 0.79 -1.51
CA LEU A 114 19.21 2.03 -0.89
C LEU A 114 18.13 3.12 -0.84
N ILE A 115 17.42 3.31 -1.96
CA ILE A 115 16.52 4.46 -2.14
C ILE A 115 15.05 4.17 -1.78
N GLU A 116 14.67 2.89 -1.58
CA GLU A 116 13.28 2.43 -1.50
C GLU A 116 12.36 3.27 -0.60
N THR A 117 12.86 3.75 0.55
CA THR A 117 12.04 4.47 1.54
C THR A 117 12.46 5.94 1.73
N ASP A 118 13.37 6.47 0.93
CA ASP A 118 13.87 7.83 1.08
C ASP A 118 13.60 8.66 -0.18
N VAL A 119 12.72 9.66 -0.04
CA VAL A 119 12.25 10.52 -1.14
C VAL A 119 13.40 11.33 -1.74
N GLU A 120 14.32 11.82 -0.92
CA GLU A 120 15.43 12.66 -1.40
C GLU A 120 16.45 11.83 -2.18
N LEU A 121 16.79 10.63 -1.70
CA LEU A 121 17.63 9.70 -2.46
C LEU A 121 16.96 9.27 -3.78
N GLN A 122 15.64 9.07 -3.80
CA GLN A 122 14.89 8.80 -5.05
C GLN A 122 15.03 9.97 -6.03
N ARG A 123 14.85 11.21 -5.56
CA ARG A 123 15.02 12.43 -6.37
C ARG A 123 16.43 12.54 -6.93
N ILE A 124 17.45 12.39 -6.09
CA ILE A 124 18.85 12.45 -6.50
C ILE A 124 19.17 11.35 -7.53
N ALA A 125 18.76 10.10 -7.26
CA ALA A 125 18.98 9.00 -8.20
C ALA A 125 18.27 9.24 -9.55
N SER A 126 17.07 9.81 -9.56
CA SER A 126 16.29 10.04 -10.77
C SER A 126 16.93 11.01 -11.78
N ILE A 127 17.77 11.92 -11.30
CA ILE A 127 18.47 12.92 -12.13
C ILE A 127 19.95 12.59 -12.37
N THR A 128 20.49 11.56 -11.71
CA THR A 128 21.90 11.20 -11.83
C THR A 128 22.14 10.36 -13.09
N ASP A 129 23.12 10.77 -13.92
CA ASP A 129 23.62 10.07 -15.11
C ASP A 129 22.54 9.47 -16.03
N HIS A 130 21.38 10.13 -16.16
CA HIS A 130 20.24 9.65 -16.96
C HIS A 130 19.76 8.23 -16.59
N LEU A 131 19.84 7.86 -15.31
CA LEU A 131 19.52 6.51 -14.80
C LEU A 131 18.21 5.92 -15.36
N ILE A 132 17.13 6.70 -15.37
CA ILE A 132 15.81 6.25 -15.82
C ILE A 132 15.86 5.75 -17.27
N VAL A 133 16.56 6.47 -18.15
CA VAL A 133 16.70 6.09 -19.57
C VAL A 133 17.66 4.91 -19.71
N MET A 134 18.73 4.88 -18.93
CA MET A 134 19.71 3.78 -18.93
C MET A 134 19.08 2.44 -18.57
N LEU A 135 18.12 2.41 -17.63
CA LEU A 135 17.41 1.19 -17.24
C LEU A 135 16.54 0.64 -18.38
N ALA A 136 16.11 1.48 -19.32
CA ALA A 136 15.34 1.02 -20.48
C ALA A 136 16.12 0.00 -21.33
N ASP A 137 17.46 0.10 -21.35
CA ASP A 137 18.31 -0.82 -22.10
C ASP A 137 18.32 -2.24 -21.52
N TYR A 138 17.88 -2.45 -20.27
CA TYR A 138 17.84 -3.78 -19.64
C TYR A 138 16.79 -4.68 -20.32
N PHE A 139 15.74 -4.08 -20.87
CA PHE A 139 14.66 -4.79 -21.55
C PHE A 139 14.99 -5.19 -22.99
N LYS A 140 16.12 -4.72 -23.54
CA LYS A 140 16.58 -5.07 -24.88
C LYS A 140 17.25 -6.46 -24.95
N TYR A 141 17.46 -7.09 -23.79
CA TYR A 141 18.08 -8.41 -23.68
C TYR A 141 17.03 -9.54 -23.57
N PRO A 142 17.24 -10.70 -24.22
CA PRO A 142 18.33 -10.96 -25.16
C PRO A 142 18.09 -10.16 -26.46
N SER A 143 19.12 -9.51 -26.98
CA SER A 143 19.04 -8.86 -28.29
C SER A 143 18.67 -9.94 -29.33
N SER A 144 17.71 -9.63 -30.20
CA SER A 144 17.08 -10.54 -31.19
C SER A 144 18.02 -11.17 -32.23
N VAL A 145 19.34 -11.10 -32.00
CA VAL A 145 20.41 -11.60 -32.86
C VAL A 145 21.26 -12.60 -32.08
N SER A 146 20.67 -13.74 -31.76
CA SER A 146 21.45 -14.96 -31.73
C SER A 146 20.73 -15.95 -32.65
N ALA A 147 21.32 -16.15 -33.82
CA ALA A 147 21.03 -17.31 -34.64
C ALA A 147 21.53 -18.53 -33.85
N ILE A 148 20.69 -19.13 -33.01
CA ILE A 148 21.14 -20.14 -32.05
C ILE A 148 20.99 -21.55 -32.63
N THR A 149 22.12 -22.22 -32.78
CA THR A 149 22.26 -23.67 -33.00
C THR A 149 22.58 -24.44 -31.70
N ASP A 150 22.71 -23.76 -30.54
CA ASP A 150 23.16 -24.34 -29.26
C ASP A 150 22.25 -24.00 -28.06
N ILE A 151 21.50 -24.99 -27.57
CA ILE A 151 20.47 -24.88 -26.52
C ILE A 151 21.04 -24.37 -25.17
N LYS A 152 22.31 -24.70 -24.84
CA LYS A 152 22.90 -24.31 -23.54
C LYS A 152 23.21 -22.82 -23.47
N ARG A 153 23.55 -22.19 -24.60
CA ARG A 153 23.80 -20.74 -24.66
C ARG A 153 22.50 -19.95 -24.54
N LEU A 154 21.42 -20.45 -25.14
CA LEU A 154 20.09 -19.84 -25.03
C LEU A 154 19.61 -19.78 -23.57
N ASP A 155 19.74 -20.87 -22.82
CA ASP A 155 19.31 -20.91 -21.40
C ASP A 155 20.07 -19.91 -20.53
N HIS A 156 21.38 -19.79 -20.74
CA HIS A 156 22.23 -18.81 -20.04
C HIS A 156 21.83 -17.37 -20.38
N ASP A 157 21.62 -17.05 -21.66
CA ASP A 157 21.25 -15.70 -22.10
C ASP A 157 19.86 -15.30 -21.61
N LEU A 158 18.91 -16.25 -21.56
CA LEU A 158 17.58 -16.04 -21.00
C LEU A 158 17.63 -15.76 -19.50
N LYS A 159 18.51 -16.45 -18.76
CA LYS A 159 18.70 -16.21 -17.32
C LYS A 159 19.16 -14.77 -17.04
N HIS A 160 20.21 -14.31 -17.72
CA HIS A 160 20.71 -12.93 -17.57
C HIS A 160 19.68 -11.89 -17.99
N ALA A 161 18.92 -12.17 -19.06
CA ALA A 161 17.83 -11.30 -19.46
C ALA A 161 16.74 -11.19 -18.38
N HIS A 162 16.37 -12.29 -17.74
CA HIS A 162 15.42 -12.27 -16.61
C HIS A 162 15.98 -11.47 -15.41
N GLU A 163 17.26 -11.66 -15.07
CA GLU A 163 17.90 -10.94 -13.96
C GLU A 163 17.95 -9.42 -14.23
N LEU A 164 18.28 -9.01 -15.45
CA LEU A 164 18.23 -7.60 -15.87
C LEU A 164 16.81 -7.03 -15.81
N ARG A 165 15.82 -7.71 -16.40
CA ARG A 165 14.41 -7.25 -16.36
C ARG A 165 13.91 -7.11 -14.92
N GLN A 166 14.22 -8.08 -14.06
CA GLN A 166 13.91 -8.04 -12.64
C GLN A 166 14.55 -6.82 -11.96
N ALA A 167 15.85 -6.62 -12.13
CA ALA A 167 16.58 -5.53 -11.49
C ALA A 167 16.07 -4.14 -11.94
N ALA A 168 15.79 -3.99 -13.24
CA ALA A 168 15.23 -2.75 -13.78
C ALA A 168 13.85 -2.44 -13.19
N PHE A 169 12.94 -3.42 -13.15
CA PHE A 169 11.62 -3.22 -12.54
C PHE A 169 11.70 -2.89 -11.04
N LYS A 170 12.59 -3.56 -10.28
CA LYS A 170 12.80 -3.25 -8.86
C LYS A 170 13.27 -1.81 -8.65
N LEU A 171 14.21 -1.36 -9.48
CA LEU A 171 14.75 -0.01 -9.38
C LEU A 171 13.73 1.04 -9.82
N TYR A 172 12.96 0.81 -10.88
CA TYR A 172 11.83 1.70 -11.23
C TYR A 172 10.77 1.77 -10.13
N ALA A 173 10.42 0.63 -9.52
CA ALA A 173 9.48 0.60 -8.40
C ALA A 173 9.98 1.43 -7.22
N SER A 174 11.28 1.37 -6.92
CA SER A 174 11.90 2.13 -5.83
C SER A 174 12.00 3.63 -6.16
N LEU A 175 12.34 3.99 -7.40
CA LEU A 175 12.39 5.37 -7.88
C LEU A 175 11.01 6.04 -7.82
N GLY A 176 9.97 5.37 -8.31
CA GLY A 176 8.61 5.92 -8.40
C GLY A 176 7.78 5.77 -7.11
N ALA A 177 8.37 5.28 -6.02
CA ALA A 177 7.62 4.87 -4.83
C ALA A 177 6.83 6.03 -4.21
N ASN A 178 7.49 7.19 -4.07
CA ASN A 178 6.98 8.30 -3.26
C ASN A 178 6.93 9.66 -3.98
N ASP A 179 7.35 9.75 -5.24
CA ASP A 179 7.43 11.02 -5.98
C ASP A 179 6.68 10.96 -7.33
N GLU A 180 5.75 11.90 -7.53
CA GLU A 180 4.86 11.94 -8.72
C GLU A 180 5.61 12.30 -10.00
N ASP A 181 6.57 13.22 -9.93
CA ASP A 181 7.34 13.64 -11.11
C ASP A 181 8.24 12.50 -11.59
N ILE A 182 8.78 11.70 -10.66
CA ILE A 182 9.54 10.51 -11.02
C ILE A 182 8.63 9.46 -11.67
N ARG A 183 7.43 9.20 -11.13
CA ARG A 183 6.46 8.27 -11.76
C ARG A 183 6.13 8.70 -13.19
N LYS A 184 5.93 9.99 -13.43
CA LYS A 184 5.67 10.53 -14.76
C LYS A 184 6.83 10.26 -15.72
N LYS A 185 8.07 10.59 -15.31
CA LYS A 185 9.28 10.30 -16.11
C LYS A 185 9.44 8.81 -16.44
N ILE A 186 9.11 7.92 -15.50
CA ILE A 186 9.18 6.47 -15.72
C ILE A 186 8.17 6.05 -16.80
N ILE A 187 6.91 6.49 -16.72
CA ILE A 187 5.90 6.14 -17.75
C ILE A 187 6.22 6.73 -19.12
N GLU A 188 6.79 7.94 -19.17
CA GLU A 188 7.22 8.58 -20.42
C GLU A 188 8.44 7.90 -21.05
N THR A 189 9.09 6.96 -20.36
CA THR A 189 10.16 6.16 -20.93
C THR A 189 9.61 5.24 -22.03
N GLU A 190 10.34 5.17 -23.14
CA GLU A 190 9.91 4.45 -24.35
C GLU A 190 9.41 3.02 -24.07
N ASN A 191 8.18 2.73 -24.50
CA ASN A 191 7.49 1.43 -24.37
C ASN A 191 7.39 0.91 -22.92
N MET A 192 7.44 1.80 -21.91
CA MET A 192 7.43 1.37 -20.50
C MET A 192 6.15 0.60 -20.13
N MET A 193 4.98 1.04 -20.59
CA MET A 193 3.71 0.36 -20.31
C MET A 193 3.64 -1.03 -20.93
N ASP A 194 4.05 -1.18 -22.19
CA ASP A 194 4.14 -2.48 -22.85
C ASP A 194 5.09 -3.41 -22.12
N ARG A 195 6.24 -2.90 -21.65
CA ARG A 195 7.18 -3.68 -20.84
C ARG A 195 6.54 -4.17 -19.55
N ILE A 196 5.78 -3.33 -18.85
CA ILE A 196 5.07 -3.73 -17.63
C ILE A 196 4.04 -4.82 -17.96
N VAL A 197 3.19 -4.60 -18.95
CA VAL A 197 2.15 -5.56 -19.37
C VAL A 197 2.75 -6.92 -19.74
N ASN A 198 3.83 -6.93 -20.52
CA ASN A 198 4.57 -8.14 -20.85
C ASN A 198 5.21 -8.76 -19.61
N GLY A 199 5.78 -7.94 -18.72
CA GLY A 199 6.38 -8.35 -17.46
C GLY A 199 5.40 -9.08 -16.53
N LEU A 200 4.12 -8.71 -16.52
CA LEU A 200 3.08 -9.39 -15.74
C LEU A 200 2.81 -10.82 -16.25
N SER A 201 3.12 -11.11 -17.51
CA SER A 201 2.90 -12.41 -18.17
C SER A 201 4.19 -13.22 -18.36
N GLU A 202 5.32 -12.73 -17.83
CA GLU A 202 6.62 -13.39 -17.95
C GLU A 202 6.64 -14.78 -17.31
N SER A 203 7.50 -15.67 -17.80
CA SER A 203 7.62 -17.04 -17.27
C SER A 203 8.27 -17.06 -15.88
N SER A 204 9.23 -16.15 -15.64
CA SER A 204 9.93 -16.01 -14.37
C SER A 204 9.05 -15.33 -13.32
N ILE A 205 8.78 -16.05 -12.22
CA ILE A 205 8.04 -15.52 -11.06
C ILE A 205 8.69 -14.24 -10.50
N LYS A 206 10.03 -14.16 -10.51
CA LYS A 206 10.76 -13.01 -9.98
C LYS A 206 10.59 -11.78 -10.86
N VAL A 207 10.59 -11.96 -12.18
CA VAL A 207 10.33 -10.87 -13.14
C VAL A 207 8.89 -10.40 -13.02
N ARG A 208 7.92 -11.34 -13.00
CA ARG A 208 6.50 -11.02 -12.76
C ARG A 208 6.31 -10.23 -11.48
N LEU A 209 6.90 -10.67 -10.37
CA LEU A 209 6.77 -9.98 -9.08
C LEU A 209 7.37 -8.57 -9.14
N ALA A 210 8.55 -8.42 -9.76
CA ALA A 210 9.16 -7.10 -9.93
C ALA A 210 8.28 -6.19 -10.81
N ALA A 211 7.70 -6.71 -11.89
CA ALA A 211 6.77 -5.98 -12.74
C ALA A 211 5.50 -5.55 -11.98
N VAL A 212 4.91 -6.43 -11.16
CA VAL A 212 3.77 -6.10 -10.29
C VAL A 212 4.15 -5.02 -9.28
N ARG A 213 5.34 -5.08 -8.65
CA ARG A 213 5.82 -4.03 -7.73
C ARG A 213 6.03 -2.69 -8.44
N CYS A 214 6.54 -2.71 -9.66
CA CYS A 214 6.66 -1.51 -10.50
C CYS A 214 5.29 -0.93 -10.84
N LEU A 215 4.35 -1.77 -11.29
CA LEU A 215 2.97 -1.36 -11.58
C LEU A 215 2.29 -0.79 -10.33
N HIS A 216 2.43 -1.44 -9.17
CA HIS A 216 1.91 -0.97 -7.90
C HIS A 216 2.41 0.43 -7.58
N SER A 217 3.71 0.67 -7.76
CA SER A 217 4.31 1.99 -7.52
C SER A 217 3.69 3.07 -8.40
N LEU A 218 3.53 2.79 -9.69
CA LEU A 218 2.95 3.71 -10.67
C LEU A 218 1.45 3.92 -10.43
N SER A 219 0.73 2.87 -9.99
CA SER A 219 -0.72 2.92 -9.73
C SER A 219 -1.15 3.93 -8.66
N ARG A 220 -0.20 4.52 -7.91
CA ARG A 220 -0.48 5.59 -6.94
C ARG A 220 -0.74 6.94 -7.60
N SER A 221 -0.43 7.10 -8.89
CA SER A 221 -0.73 8.32 -9.65
C SER A 221 -2.15 8.31 -10.21
N VAL A 222 -2.96 9.29 -9.80
CA VAL A 222 -4.31 9.50 -10.33
C VAL A 222 -4.31 9.72 -11.84
N GLN A 223 -3.32 10.46 -12.36
CA GLN A 223 -3.23 10.72 -13.80
C GLN A 223 -3.00 9.42 -14.56
N GLN A 224 -2.10 8.56 -14.08
CA GLN A 224 -1.73 7.31 -14.73
C GLN A 224 -2.88 6.30 -14.71
N LEU A 225 -3.63 6.24 -13.60
CA LEU A 225 -4.85 5.43 -13.48
C LEU A 225 -5.90 5.81 -14.55
N ARG A 226 -6.05 7.10 -14.84
CA ARG A 226 -7.07 7.62 -15.77
C ARG A 226 -6.68 7.52 -17.24
N THR A 227 -5.39 7.48 -17.57
CA THR A 227 -4.91 7.51 -18.95
C THR A 227 -4.14 6.23 -19.30
N SER A 228 -2.83 6.20 -19.04
CA SER A 228 -1.93 5.17 -19.54
C SER A 228 -2.34 3.76 -19.13
N PHE A 229 -2.90 3.57 -17.95
CA PHE A 229 -3.32 2.26 -17.46
C PHE A 229 -4.58 1.76 -18.17
N GLN A 230 -5.49 2.67 -18.50
CA GLN A 230 -6.67 2.37 -19.29
C GLN A 230 -6.29 2.04 -20.74
N ASP A 231 -5.43 2.86 -21.35
CA ASP A 231 -5.02 2.73 -22.76
C ASP A 231 -4.36 1.36 -23.02
N HIS A 232 -3.64 0.82 -22.03
CA HIS A 232 -2.97 -0.48 -22.13
C HIS A 232 -3.76 -1.63 -21.46
N ALA A 233 -4.98 -1.35 -20.98
CA ALA A 233 -5.85 -2.31 -20.28
C ALA A 233 -5.11 -3.16 -19.23
N VAL A 234 -4.27 -2.52 -18.39
CA VAL A 234 -3.37 -3.20 -17.43
C VAL A 234 -4.10 -4.09 -16.43
N TRP A 235 -5.39 -3.84 -16.21
CA TRP A 235 -6.24 -4.67 -15.35
C TRP A 235 -6.34 -6.11 -15.86
N LYS A 236 -6.32 -6.36 -17.18
CA LYS A 236 -6.45 -7.71 -17.75
C LYS A 236 -5.32 -8.65 -17.31
N PRO A 237 -4.03 -8.33 -17.56
CA PRO A 237 -2.94 -9.17 -17.08
C PRO A 237 -2.86 -9.21 -15.55
N LEU A 238 -3.22 -8.12 -14.85
CA LEU A 238 -3.25 -8.12 -13.38
C LEU A 238 -4.28 -9.12 -12.83
N MET A 239 -5.48 -9.18 -13.39
CA MET A 239 -6.51 -10.15 -13.00
C MET A 239 -6.05 -11.59 -13.25
N LYS A 240 -5.31 -11.86 -14.32
CA LYS A 240 -4.69 -13.18 -14.55
C LYS A 240 -3.66 -13.54 -13.47
N VAL A 241 -2.84 -12.57 -13.06
CA VAL A 241 -1.87 -12.76 -11.96
C VAL A 241 -2.59 -13.14 -10.67
N LEU A 242 -3.73 -12.51 -10.37
CA LEU A 242 -4.48 -12.75 -9.14
C LEU A 242 -5.12 -14.14 -9.02
N GLN A 243 -5.31 -14.88 -10.11
CA GLN A 243 -6.00 -16.17 -10.08
C GLN A 243 -5.16 -17.32 -9.51
N ASN A 244 -3.84 -17.33 -9.72
CA ASN A 244 -2.97 -18.50 -9.42
C ASN A 244 -1.57 -18.11 -8.88
N ALA A 245 -1.47 -16.96 -8.21
CA ALA A 245 -0.18 -16.47 -7.70
C ALA A 245 0.13 -16.96 -6.28
N PRO A 246 1.42 -17.11 -5.91
CA PRO A 246 1.81 -17.31 -4.52
C PRO A 246 1.49 -16.07 -3.68
N ASN A 247 1.36 -16.25 -2.36
CA ASN A 247 0.95 -15.19 -1.42
C ASN A 247 1.73 -13.88 -1.59
N GLU A 248 3.06 -13.93 -1.75
CA GLU A 248 3.86 -12.71 -1.92
C GLU A 248 3.42 -11.88 -3.14
N MET A 249 3.13 -12.55 -4.26
CA MET A 249 2.67 -11.90 -5.48
C MET A 249 1.21 -11.43 -5.35
N LEU A 250 0.36 -12.22 -4.69
CA LEU A 250 -1.02 -11.83 -4.41
C LEU A 250 -1.09 -10.57 -3.53
N VAL A 251 -0.20 -10.40 -2.56
CA VAL A 251 -0.18 -9.20 -1.70
C VAL A 251 0.04 -7.94 -2.54
N VAL A 252 1.06 -7.94 -3.40
CA VAL A 252 1.35 -6.76 -4.22
C VAL A 252 0.29 -6.56 -5.32
N ALA A 253 -0.18 -7.65 -5.94
CA ALA A 253 -1.19 -7.57 -6.99
C ALA A 253 -2.55 -7.07 -6.45
N SER A 254 -2.99 -7.55 -5.29
CA SER A 254 -4.23 -7.10 -4.64
C SER A 254 -4.13 -5.65 -4.14
N SER A 255 -2.96 -5.23 -3.65
CA SER A 255 -2.70 -3.82 -3.31
C SER A 255 -2.77 -2.92 -4.55
N THR A 256 -2.26 -3.39 -5.69
CA THR A 256 -2.41 -2.69 -6.98
C THR A 256 -3.86 -2.62 -7.40
N LEU A 257 -4.61 -3.70 -7.22
CA LEU A 257 -6.03 -3.76 -7.53
C LEU A 257 -6.85 -2.77 -6.71
N CYS A 258 -6.50 -2.55 -5.43
CA CYS A 258 -7.14 -1.53 -4.59
C CYS A 258 -7.10 -0.13 -5.24
N ASN A 259 -5.97 0.24 -5.85
CA ASN A 259 -5.80 1.52 -6.54
C ASN A 259 -6.60 1.58 -7.85
N LEU A 260 -6.65 0.46 -8.60
CA LEU A 260 -7.44 0.38 -9.83
C LEU A 260 -8.95 0.43 -9.60
N LEU A 261 -9.41 0.13 -8.38
CA LEU A 261 -10.83 0.12 -7.99
C LEU A 261 -11.32 1.46 -7.40
N LEU A 262 -10.46 2.48 -7.34
CA LEU A 262 -10.88 3.83 -6.96
C LEU A 262 -11.91 4.36 -7.97
N GLU A 263 -12.88 5.15 -7.48
CA GLU A 263 -14.03 5.61 -8.28
C GLU A 263 -13.65 6.28 -9.61
N PHE A 264 -12.60 7.09 -9.60
CA PHE A 264 -12.17 7.83 -10.78
C PHE A 264 -11.36 7.00 -11.79
N SER A 265 -11.10 5.71 -11.49
CA SER A 265 -10.35 4.80 -12.34
C SER A 265 -11.30 4.12 -13.34
N PRO A 266 -11.09 4.29 -14.66
CA PRO A 266 -11.93 3.67 -15.70
C PRO A 266 -11.75 2.14 -15.79
N SER A 267 -10.81 1.56 -15.04
CA SER A 267 -10.64 0.11 -14.94
C SER A 267 -11.60 -0.54 -13.94
N LYS A 268 -12.33 0.23 -13.12
CA LYS A 268 -13.22 -0.29 -12.08
C LYS A 268 -14.32 -1.19 -12.64
N GLU A 269 -15.04 -0.73 -13.66
CA GLU A 269 -16.17 -1.47 -14.25
C GLU A 269 -15.71 -2.77 -14.96
N PRO A 270 -14.68 -2.77 -15.82
CA PRO A 270 -14.19 -4.01 -16.42
C PRO A 270 -13.66 -5.03 -15.40
N ILE A 271 -13.06 -4.55 -14.30
CA ILE A 271 -12.61 -5.43 -13.20
C ILE A 271 -13.82 -6.09 -12.52
N LEU A 272 -14.88 -5.32 -12.23
CA LEU A 272 -16.11 -5.84 -11.66
C LEU A 272 -16.72 -6.94 -12.55
N GLU A 273 -16.83 -6.68 -13.86
CA GLU A 273 -17.37 -7.62 -14.85
C GLU A 273 -16.54 -8.91 -14.98
N SER A 274 -15.27 -8.88 -14.61
CA SER A 274 -14.37 -10.04 -14.64
C SER A 274 -14.49 -10.99 -13.44
N GLY A 275 -15.50 -10.81 -12.58
CA GLY A 275 -15.74 -11.65 -11.40
C GLY A 275 -14.88 -11.28 -10.19
N ALA A 276 -14.42 -10.02 -10.10
CA ALA A 276 -13.53 -9.60 -9.03
C ALA A 276 -14.14 -9.72 -7.62
N ILE A 277 -15.47 -9.63 -7.46
CA ILE A 277 -16.12 -9.75 -6.13
C ILE A 277 -15.77 -11.08 -5.47
N GLU A 278 -15.91 -12.21 -6.19
CA GLU A 278 -15.66 -13.54 -5.63
C GLU A 278 -14.20 -13.70 -5.19
N LEU A 279 -13.27 -13.25 -6.04
CA LEU A 279 -11.84 -13.20 -5.72
C LEU A 279 -11.60 -12.39 -4.46
N LEU A 280 -12.11 -11.16 -4.39
CA LEU A 280 -11.87 -10.27 -3.25
C LEU A 280 -12.46 -10.82 -1.95
N CYS A 281 -13.66 -11.42 -2.00
CA CYS A 281 -14.26 -12.11 -0.85
C CYS A 281 -13.37 -13.26 -0.37
N SER A 282 -12.79 -14.06 -1.27
CA SER A 282 -11.86 -15.14 -0.87
C SER A 282 -10.58 -14.60 -0.20
N LEU A 283 -10.07 -13.44 -0.63
CA LEU A 283 -8.91 -12.81 0.03
C LEU A 283 -9.23 -12.41 1.48
N THR A 284 -10.48 -12.03 1.78
CA THR A 284 -10.89 -11.69 3.15
C THR A 284 -10.89 -12.87 4.12
N GLN A 285 -10.78 -14.10 3.62
CA GLN A 285 -10.70 -15.32 4.43
C GLN A 285 -9.25 -15.78 4.64
N SER A 286 -8.26 -15.06 4.09
CA SER A 286 -6.86 -15.45 4.19
C SER A 286 -6.29 -15.27 5.60
N GLU A 287 -5.51 -16.26 6.04
CA GLU A 287 -4.68 -16.15 7.25
C GLU A 287 -3.61 -15.05 7.11
N ASN A 288 -3.20 -14.72 5.87
CA ASN A 288 -2.26 -13.64 5.62
C ASN A 288 -2.95 -12.28 5.84
N LEU A 289 -2.53 -11.56 6.87
CA LEU A 289 -3.08 -10.26 7.24
C LEU A 289 -3.11 -9.27 6.06
N ALA A 290 -2.04 -9.18 5.27
CA ALA A 290 -1.97 -8.23 4.16
C ALA A 290 -2.98 -8.56 3.05
N LEU A 291 -3.19 -9.85 2.74
CA LEU A 291 -4.23 -10.27 1.80
C LEU A 291 -5.63 -9.95 2.33
N ARG A 292 -5.85 -10.20 3.62
CA ARG A 292 -7.13 -9.93 4.27
C ARG A 292 -7.47 -8.44 4.22
N VAL A 293 -6.50 -7.60 4.59
CA VAL A 293 -6.57 -6.13 4.52
C VAL A 293 -6.82 -5.64 3.08
N ASN A 294 -6.12 -6.19 2.08
CA ASN A 294 -6.29 -5.79 0.69
C ASN A 294 -7.65 -6.22 0.14
N GLY A 295 -8.13 -7.43 0.47
CA GLY A 295 -9.44 -7.93 0.08
C GLY A 295 -10.56 -7.01 0.55
N ILE A 296 -10.57 -6.68 1.85
CA ILE A 296 -11.60 -5.80 2.41
C ILE A 296 -11.49 -4.37 1.89
N TRP A 297 -10.26 -3.86 1.68
CA TRP A 297 -10.07 -2.52 1.13
C TRP A 297 -10.57 -2.42 -0.32
N ALA A 298 -10.28 -3.42 -1.14
CA ALA A 298 -10.76 -3.47 -2.51
C ALA A 298 -12.28 -3.54 -2.57
N LEU A 299 -12.93 -4.34 -1.71
CA LEU A 299 -14.39 -4.37 -1.59
C LEU A 299 -14.95 -3.01 -1.14
N MET A 300 -14.29 -2.35 -0.18
CA MET A 300 -14.67 -1.00 0.26
C MET A 300 -14.64 0.01 -0.90
N ASN A 301 -13.57 0.03 -1.70
CA ASN A 301 -13.45 0.90 -2.87
C ASN A 301 -14.50 0.54 -3.95
N MET A 302 -14.77 -0.76 -4.13
CA MET A 302 -15.77 -1.25 -5.07
C MET A 302 -17.17 -0.79 -4.68
N ALA A 303 -17.54 -0.87 -3.39
CA ALA A 303 -18.85 -0.46 -2.87
C ALA A 303 -19.08 1.05 -2.91
N PHE A 304 -18.02 1.86 -2.97
CA PHE A 304 -18.13 3.31 -3.01
C PHE A 304 -18.83 3.76 -4.30
N GLN A 305 -19.94 4.49 -4.13
CA GLN A 305 -20.82 4.94 -5.22
C GLN A 305 -21.30 3.82 -6.16
N ALA A 306 -21.37 2.58 -5.67
CA ALA A 306 -21.85 1.46 -6.46
C ALA A 306 -23.37 1.37 -6.51
N GLU A 307 -23.88 0.77 -7.59
CA GLU A 307 -25.29 0.39 -7.71
C GLU A 307 -25.69 -0.66 -6.67
N GLN A 308 -27.00 -0.74 -6.39
CA GLN A 308 -27.55 -1.72 -5.43
C GLN A 308 -27.12 -3.14 -5.68
N LYS A 309 -27.16 -3.58 -6.95
CA LYS A 309 -26.82 -4.95 -7.32
C LYS A 309 -25.41 -5.33 -6.86
N ILE A 310 -24.45 -4.45 -7.08
CA ILE A 310 -23.04 -4.67 -6.69
C ILE A 310 -22.93 -4.78 -5.16
N LYS A 311 -23.61 -3.91 -4.41
CA LYS A 311 -23.61 -3.94 -2.95
C LYS A 311 -24.21 -5.24 -2.40
N SER A 312 -25.32 -5.70 -2.98
CA SER A 312 -25.95 -6.97 -2.64
C SER A 312 -25.05 -8.16 -3.01
N ASP A 313 -24.36 -8.11 -4.15
CA ASP A 313 -23.42 -9.14 -4.58
C ASP A 313 -22.21 -9.23 -3.63
N ILE A 314 -21.69 -8.09 -3.15
CA ILE A 314 -20.62 -8.05 -2.13
C ILE A 314 -21.09 -8.70 -0.82
N LEU A 315 -22.27 -8.32 -0.31
CA LEU A 315 -22.81 -8.89 0.94
C LEU A 315 -23.07 -10.39 0.82
N ARG A 316 -23.60 -10.84 -0.32
CA ARG A 316 -23.79 -12.27 -0.60
C ARG A 316 -22.45 -13.01 -0.65
N GLY A 317 -21.44 -12.44 -1.31
CA GLY A 317 -20.12 -13.04 -1.46
C GLY A 317 -19.32 -13.11 -0.15
N LEU A 318 -19.40 -12.08 0.70
CA LEU A 318 -18.78 -12.13 2.03
C LEU A 318 -19.48 -13.14 2.92
N SER A 319 -20.80 -13.28 2.82
CA SER A 319 -21.66 -13.91 3.82
C SER A 319 -21.71 -13.11 5.12
N THR A 320 -22.75 -13.36 5.91
CA THR A 320 -22.93 -12.71 7.21
C THR A 320 -21.85 -13.15 8.21
N GLU A 321 -21.44 -14.42 8.19
CA GLU A 321 -20.42 -14.94 9.11
C GLU A 321 -19.08 -14.24 8.92
N GLN A 322 -18.57 -14.16 7.68
CA GLN A 322 -17.30 -13.50 7.41
C GLN A 322 -17.34 -12.02 7.78
N LEU A 323 -18.44 -11.33 7.51
CA LEU A 323 -18.58 -9.92 7.87
C LEU A 323 -18.42 -9.72 9.38
N PHE A 324 -19.00 -10.59 10.21
CA PHE A 324 -18.81 -10.55 11.66
C PHE A 324 -17.39 -10.89 12.09
N GLN A 325 -16.75 -11.88 11.46
CA GLN A 325 -15.36 -12.22 11.73
C GLN A 325 -14.45 -11.02 11.47
N LEU A 326 -14.67 -10.30 10.36
CA LEU A 326 -13.91 -9.09 10.01
C LEU A 326 -14.18 -7.92 10.95
N LEU A 327 -15.42 -7.75 11.43
CA LEU A 327 -15.79 -6.73 12.43
C LEU A 327 -15.29 -7.06 13.85
N SER A 328 -14.86 -8.30 14.07
CA SER A 328 -14.28 -8.76 15.34
C SER A 328 -12.78 -9.07 15.20
N ASP A 329 -12.14 -8.70 14.08
CA ASP A 329 -10.73 -8.96 13.84
C ASP A 329 -9.88 -8.16 14.84
N SER A 330 -8.86 -8.82 15.39
CA SER A 330 -7.90 -8.20 16.31
C SER A 330 -7.06 -7.09 15.64
N ASP A 331 -6.91 -7.12 14.32
CA ASP A 331 -6.19 -6.09 13.58
C ASP A 331 -7.10 -4.89 13.28
N VAL A 332 -6.72 -3.73 13.83
CA VAL A 332 -7.47 -2.48 13.70
C VAL A 332 -7.62 -2.03 12.24
N ASN A 333 -6.68 -2.35 11.35
CA ASN A 333 -6.80 -1.97 9.93
C ASN A 333 -7.87 -2.80 9.23
N VAL A 334 -7.97 -4.10 9.54
CA VAL A 334 -9.06 -4.96 9.04
C VAL A 334 -10.40 -4.41 9.53
N LEU A 335 -10.52 -4.14 10.84
CA LEU A 335 -11.74 -3.58 11.43
C LEU A 335 -12.13 -2.25 10.77
N MET A 336 -11.19 -1.29 10.69
CA MET A 336 -11.44 0.03 10.11
C MET A 336 -11.89 -0.04 8.65
N LYS A 337 -11.27 -0.90 7.84
CA LYS A 337 -11.67 -1.09 6.43
C LYS A 337 -13.03 -1.79 6.30
N THR A 338 -13.36 -2.67 7.24
CA THR A 338 -14.68 -3.33 7.29
C THR A 338 -15.78 -2.33 7.65
N LEU A 339 -15.53 -1.45 8.62
CA LEU A 339 -16.44 -0.34 8.94
C LEU A 339 -16.59 0.62 7.75
N GLY A 340 -15.49 0.94 7.06
CA GLY A 340 -15.51 1.71 5.82
C GLY A 340 -16.35 1.04 4.73
N LEU A 341 -16.23 -0.28 4.55
CA LEU A 341 -17.08 -1.04 3.64
C LEU A 341 -18.57 -0.91 4.03
N LEU A 342 -18.92 -1.13 5.30
CA LEU A 342 -20.29 -0.99 5.78
C LEU A 342 -20.86 0.40 5.52
N ARG A 343 -20.08 1.44 5.79
CA ARG A 343 -20.47 2.83 5.50
C ARG A 343 -20.74 3.05 4.01
N ASN A 344 -19.90 2.49 3.14
CA ASN A 344 -20.08 2.58 1.69
C ASN A 344 -21.27 1.77 1.20
N LEU A 345 -21.57 0.62 1.81
CA LEU A 345 -22.77 -0.17 1.51
C LEU A 345 -24.04 0.62 1.89
N LEU A 346 -24.04 1.26 3.06
CA LEU A 346 -25.15 2.05 3.62
C LEU A 346 -25.08 3.53 3.20
N SER A 347 -25.16 3.86 1.91
CA SER A 347 -24.87 5.22 1.44
C SER A 347 -26.05 6.04 0.91
N THR A 348 -27.16 5.42 0.52
CA THR A 348 -28.37 6.13 0.03
C THR A 348 -29.61 5.50 0.65
N ARG A 349 -30.70 6.25 0.85
CA ARG A 349 -31.92 5.75 1.52
C ARG A 349 -32.40 4.39 0.98
N PRO A 350 -32.59 4.18 -0.34
CA PRO A 350 -33.03 2.88 -0.85
C PRO A 350 -32.02 1.75 -0.58
N HIS A 351 -30.73 2.08 -0.57
CA HIS A 351 -29.65 1.12 -0.30
C HIS A 351 -29.63 0.72 1.17
N ILE A 352 -29.73 1.71 2.05
CA ILE A 352 -29.81 1.55 3.50
C ILE A 352 -31.03 0.67 3.83
N ASP A 353 -32.22 1.03 3.37
CA ASP A 353 -33.45 0.30 3.70
C ASP A 353 -33.42 -1.15 3.16
N HIS A 354 -32.94 -1.37 1.93
CA HIS A 354 -32.82 -2.72 1.38
C HIS A 354 -31.86 -3.59 2.19
N ILE A 355 -30.66 -3.10 2.48
CA ILE A 355 -29.64 -3.86 3.21
C ILE A 355 -30.10 -4.11 4.65
N MET A 356 -30.62 -3.09 5.33
CA MET A 356 -31.08 -3.21 6.72
C MET A 356 -32.32 -4.08 6.86
N SER A 357 -33.17 -4.19 5.83
CA SER A 357 -34.30 -5.15 5.85
C SER A 357 -33.85 -6.61 5.92
N THR A 358 -32.68 -6.93 5.36
CA THR A 358 -32.17 -8.31 5.27
C THR A 358 -31.10 -8.61 6.32
N HIS A 359 -30.24 -7.64 6.62
CA HIS A 359 -29.05 -7.80 7.48
C HIS A 359 -29.08 -6.90 8.72
N GLY A 360 -30.17 -6.17 8.97
CA GLY A 360 -30.21 -5.12 9.99
C GLY A 360 -29.98 -5.63 11.41
N LYS A 361 -30.53 -6.79 11.78
CA LYS A 361 -30.31 -7.38 13.11
C LYS A 361 -28.82 -7.61 13.37
N GLN A 362 -28.14 -8.16 12.38
CA GLN A 362 -26.73 -8.50 12.45
C GLN A 362 -25.83 -7.27 12.48
N ILE A 363 -26.10 -6.30 11.60
CA ILE A 363 -25.37 -5.04 11.56
C ILE A 363 -25.53 -4.29 12.90
N MET A 364 -26.75 -4.23 13.44
CA MET A 364 -27.01 -3.58 14.72
C MET A 364 -26.29 -4.29 15.88
N GLN A 365 -26.27 -5.62 15.90
CA GLN A 365 -25.50 -6.38 16.90
C GLN A 365 -24.00 -6.07 16.86
N ALA A 366 -23.40 -6.04 15.66
CA ALA A 366 -21.99 -5.71 15.49
C ALA A 366 -21.69 -4.26 15.95
N VAL A 367 -22.55 -3.32 15.58
CA VAL A 367 -22.45 -1.91 15.99
C VAL A 367 -22.50 -1.79 17.52
N THR A 368 -23.44 -2.47 18.19
CA THR A 368 -23.52 -2.48 19.66
C THR A 368 -22.21 -2.98 20.28
N LEU A 369 -21.72 -4.14 19.84
CA LEU A 369 -20.48 -4.74 20.36
C LEU A 369 -19.28 -3.81 20.23
N ILE A 370 -19.12 -3.14 19.08
CA ILE A 370 -18.00 -2.21 18.85
C ILE A 370 -18.14 -0.95 19.71
N LEU A 371 -19.35 -0.42 19.91
CA LEU A 371 -19.54 0.76 20.77
C LEU A 371 -19.35 0.46 22.26
N GLU A 372 -19.58 -0.78 22.67
CA GLU A 372 -19.33 -1.28 24.03
C GLU A 372 -17.87 -1.63 24.28
N GLY A 373 -17.17 -2.09 23.24
CA GLY A 373 -15.77 -2.47 23.32
C GLY A 373 -14.79 -1.32 23.60
N GLU A 374 -13.60 -1.70 24.05
CA GLU A 374 -12.44 -0.82 24.22
C GLU A 374 -11.75 -0.62 22.86
N HIS A 375 -12.30 0.28 22.05
CA HIS A 375 -11.71 0.68 20.78
C HIS A 375 -11.28 2.15 20.79
N ASN A 376 -10.36 2.50 19.88
CA ASN A 376 -9.89 3.87 19.70
C ASN A 376 -10.99 4.81 19.17
N ILE A 377 -10.70 6.11 19.17
CA ILE A 377 -11.64 7.15 18.76
C ILE A 377 -12.07 6.94 17.31
N GLU A 378 -11.14 6.59 16.42
CA GLU A 378 -11.40 6.42 14.99
C GLU A 378 -12.39 5.30 14.71
N VAL A 379 -12.27 4.15 15.38
CA VAL A 379 -13.20 3.02 15.25
C VAL A 379 -14.59 3.44 15.72
N LYS A 380 -14.69 4.07 16.89
CA LYS A 380 -15.98 4.51 17.46
C LYS A 380 -16.65 5.58 16.60
N GLU A 381 -15.86 6.51 16.05
CA GLU A 381 -16.34 7.51 15.09
C GLU A 381 -16.94 6.87 13.85
N GLN A 382 -16.26 5.88 13.24
CA GLN A 382 -16.79 5.19 12.06
C GLN A 382 -18.08 4.43 12.38
N THR A 383 -18.16 3.79 13.54
CA THR A 383 -19.37 3.08 13.98
C THR A 383 -20.54 4.03 14.21
N LEU A 384 -20.31 5.22 14.78
CA LEU A 384 -21.33 6.26 14.91
C LEU A 384 -21.76 6.81 13.53
N CYS A 385 -20.84 6.95 12.59
CA CYS A 385 -21.18 7.34 11.20
C CYS A 385 -22.06 6.29 10.52
N ILE A 386 -21.86 4.99 10.79
CA ILE A 386 -22.74 3.93 10.30
C ILE A 386 -24.15 4.08 10.90
N LEU A 387 -24.27 4.34 12.20
CA LEU A 387 -25.56 4.63 12.83
C LEU A 387 -26.23 5.86 12.21
N ALA A 388 -25.47 6.90 11.90
CA ALA A 388 -26.02 8.08 11.22
C ALA A 388 -26.54 7.76 9.81
N ASN A 389 -25.86 6.90 9.06
CA ASN A 389 -26.37 6.42 7.77
C ASN A 389 -27.64 5.58 7.95
N ILE A 390 -27.68 4.67 8.94
CA ILE A 390 -28.89 3.89 9.25
C ILE A 390 -30.06 4.82 9.61
N ALA A 391 -29.79 5.87 10.39
CA ALA A 391 -30.78 6.88 10.76
C ALA A 391 -31.31 7.71 9.58
N ASP A 392 -30.58 7.80 8.47
CA ASP A 392 -31.07 8.46 7.24
C ASP A 392 -32.05 7.59 6.46
N GLY A 393 -31.99 6.25 6.59
CA GLY A 393 -32.90 5.31 5.92
C GLY A 393 -34.34 5.39 6.43
N THR A 394 -35.32 5.24 5.54
CA THR A 394 -36.75 5.44 5.82
C THR A 394 -37.27 4.46 6.87
N THR A 395 -37.01 3.16 6.69
CA THR A 395 -37.46 2.10 7.60
C THR A 395 -36.32 1.63 8.49
N ALA A 396 -35.07 1.79 8.04
CA ALA A 396 -33.90 1.39 8.79
C ALA A 396 -33.75 2.13 10.13
N LYS A 397 -34.18 3.40 10.22
CA LYS A 397 -34.11 4.17 11.47
C LYS A 397 -34.96 3.58 12.60
N GLU A 398 -35.99 2.80 12.30
CA GLU A 398 -36.78 2.12 13.32
C GLU A 398 -35.96 1.09 14.11
N LEU A 399 -34.93 0.51 13.51
CA LEU A 399 -34.01 -0.39 14.22
C LEU A 399 -33.19 0.35 15.31
N ILE A 400 -32.99 1.66 15.15
CA ILE A 400 -32.38 2.51 16.17
C ILE A 400 -33.45 2.92 17.18
N MET A 401 -34.60 3.42 16.72
CA MET A 401 -35.65 3.94 17.60
C MET A 401 -36.26 2.88 18.53
N THR A 402 -36.25 1.61 18.13
CA THR A 402 -36.71 0.49 18.97
C THR A 402 -35.63 -0.10 19.88
N ASN A 403 -34.38 0.37 19.78
CA ASN A 403 -33.24 -0.13 20.55
C ASN A 403 -32.77 0.92 21.58
N ASP A 404 -33.28 0.79 22.80
CA ASP A 404 -32.99 1.75 23.88
C ASP A 404 -31.50 1.78 24.26
N ASP A 405 -30.78 0.65 24.19
CA ASP A 405 -29.35 0.59 24.47
C ASP A 405 -28.56 1.44 23.48
N ILE A 406 -28.86 1.34 22.18
CA ILE A 406 -28.24 2.17 21.15
C ILE A 406 -28.57 3.65 21.36
N LEU A 407 -29.81 4.00 21.68
CA LEU A 407 -30.19 5.39 21.98
C LEU A 407 -29.40 5.95 23.18
N GLN A 408 -29.23 5.16 24.25
CA GLN A 408 -28.41 5.57 25.39
C GLN A 408 -26.93 5.69 25.02
N LYS A 409 -26.40 4.83 24.14
CA LYS A 409 -25.02 4.95 23.63
C LYS A 409 -24.83 6.21 22.79
N ILE A 410 -25.75 6.52 21.87
CA ILE A 410 -25.70 7.76 21.09
C ILE A 410 -25.71 8.96 22.04
N LYS A 411 -26.63 8.98 23.01
CA LYS A 411 -26.70 10.02 24.06
C LYS A 411 -25.38 10.16 24.82
N TYR A 412 -24.77 9.05 25.22
CA TYR A 412 -23.46 9.04 25.89
C TYR A 412 -22.38 9.69 25.03
N TYR A 413 -22.30 9.34 23.74
CA TYR A 413 -21.29 9.88 22.84
C TYR A 413 -21.49 11.37 22.48
N MET A 414 -22.72 11.89 22.52
CA MET A 414 -22.96 13.34 22.39
C MET A 414 -22.30 14.16 23.51
N SER A 415 -22.15 13.57 24.71
CA SER A 415 -21.51 14.22 25.87
C SER A 415 -20.05 13.79 26.06
N HIS A 416 -19.45 13.11 25.07
CA HIS A 416 -18.07 12.66 25.16
C HIS A 416 -17.09 13.83 25.14
N SER A 417 -15.93 13.68 25.78
CA SER A 417 -14.86 14.69 25.74
C SER A 417 -14.21 14.90 24.36
N ASN A 418 -14.56 14.09 23.35
CA ASN A 418 -13.91 14.13 22.05
C ASN A 418 -14.89 14.65 20.99
N ALA A 419 -14.56 15.80 20.39
CA ALA A 419 -15.43 16.48 19.43
C ALA A 419 -15.83 15.61 18.23
N LYS A 420 -14.97 14.71 17.74
CA LYS A 420 -15.32 13.84 16.60
C LYS A 420 -16.46 12.87 16.95
N LEU A 421 -16.41 12.29 18.14
CA LEU A 421 -17.47 11.40 18.63
C LEU A 421 -18.77 12.16 18.87
N GLN A 422 -18.68 13.38 19.41
CA GLN A 422 -19.84 14.25 19.60
C GLN A 422 -20.49 14.60 18.26
N LEU A 423 -19.70 15.05 17.28
CA LEU A 423 -20.17 15.37 15.94
C LEU A 423 -20.85 14.18 15.24
N ALA A 424 -20.25 12.99 15.33
CA ALA A 424 -20.83 11.79 14.72
C ALA A 424 -22.15 11.38 15.40
N ALA A 425 -22.21 11.45 16.73
CA ALA A 425 -23.44 11.16 17.49
C ALA A 425 -24.54 12.19 17.20
N MET A 426 -24.20 13.49 17.14
CA MET A 426 -25.13 14.56 16.78
C MET A 426 -25.66 14.39 15.36
N PHE A 427 -24.81 13.99 14.40
CA PHE A 427 -25.25 13.73 13.04
C PHE A 427 -26.27 12.59 12.97
N CYS A 428 -26.10 11.55 13.79
CA CYS A 428 -27.10 10.49 13.93
C CYS A 428 -28.44 11.04 14.46
N ILE A 429 -28.42 11.84 15.54
CA ILE A 429 -29.63 12.47 16.08
C ILE A 429 -30.30 13.37 15.05
N SER A 430 -29.54 14.18 14.31
CA SER A 430 -30.06 15.06 13.26
C SER A 430 -30.88 14.29 12.22
N ASN A 431 -30.41 13.11 11.81
CA ASN A 431 -31.12 12.26 10.84
C ASN A 431 -32.38 11.60 11.43
N LEU A 432 -32.41 11.34 12.74
CA LEU A 432 -33.59 10.79 13.42
C LEU A 432 -34.71 11.84 13.61
N ILE A 433 -34.34 13.10 13.87
CA ILE A 433 -35.30 14.18 14.14
C ILE A 433 -35.80 14.91 12.89
N TRP A 434 -35.29 14.56 11.70
CA TRP A 434 -35.68 15.23 10.45
C TRP A 434 -37.21 15.30 10.33
N ASN A 435 -37.73 16.52 10.28
CA ASN A 435 -39.14 16.81 10.56
C ASN A 435 -40.06 16.61 9.36
N GLU A 436 -39.50 16.46 8.15
CA GLU A 436 -40.27 16.25 6.91
C GLU A 436 -40.67 14.78 6.67
N GLU A 437 -40.26 13.87 7.54
CA GLU A 437 -40.53 12.44 7.39
C GLU A 437 -41.65 11.95 8.32
N GLU A 438 -42.37 10.91 7.88
CA GLU A 438 -43.43 10.27 8.66
C GLU A 438 -42.88 9.75 10.00
N GLY A 439 -43.67 9.86 11.07
CA GLY A 439 -43.28 9.47 12.43
C GLY A 439 -42.26 10.39 13.11
N SER A 440 -41.89 11.53 12.51
CA SER A 440 -40.88 12.45 13.08
C SER A 440 -41.25 12.96 14.48
N GLN A 441 -42.53 13.29 14.70
CA GLN A 441 -43.02 13.75 16.00
C GLN A 441 -42.81 12.71 17.11
N GLU A 442 -43.19 11.45 16.87
CA GLU A 442 -43.01 10.36 17.83
C GLU A 442 -41.52 10.13 18.15
N ARG A 443 -40.66 10.19 17.14
CA ARG A 443 -39.21 10.09 17.34
C ARG A 443 -38.67 11.25 18.17
N GLN A 444 -39.07 12.48 17.88
CA GLN A 444 -38.65 13.67 18.63
C GLN A 444 -39.12 13.61 20.08
N ASP A 445 -40.34 13.15 20.34
CA ASP A 445 -40.87 13.00 21.70
C ASP A 445 -40.11 11.93 22.48
N LYS A 446 -39.82 10.77 21.87
CA LYS A 446 -38.98 9.75 22.50
C LYS A 446 -37.56 10.25 22.81
N LEU A 447 -36.95 10.99 21.88
CA LEU A 447 -35.61 11.57 22.08
C LEU A 447 -35.62 12.67 23.17
N ARG A 448 -36.72 13.41 23.31
CA ARG A 448 -36.94 14.36 24.40
C ARG A 448 -37.04 13.66 25.74
N ASP A 449 -37.81 12.57 25.83
CA ASP A 449 -38.00 11.81 27.07
C ASP A 449 -36.70 11.21 27.61
N ILE A 450 -35.78 10.80 26.73
CA ILE A 450 -34.46 10.32 27.14
C ILE A 450 -33.46 11.46 27.42
N GLY A 451 -33.84 12.74 27.28
CA GLY A 451 -33.04 13.91 27.65
C GLY A 451 -32.01 14.36 26.60
N ILE A 452 -32.26 14.12 25.31
CA ILE A 452 -31.37 14.61 24.22
C ILE A 452 -31.39 16.14 24.13
N VAL A 453 -32.54 16.76 24.36
CA VAL A 453 -32.72 18.22 24.27
C VAL A 453 -31.78 18.98 25.24
N ASP A 454 -31.62 18.48 26.46
CA ASP A 454 -30.73 19.07 27.46
C ASP A 454 -29.26 19.03 27.02
N ILE A 455 -28.86 17.97 26.30
CA ILE A 455 -27.50 17.83 25.77
C ILE A 455 -27.29 18.79 24.61
N LEU A 456 -28.25 18.89 23.68
CA LEU A 456 -28.19 19.84 22.57
C LEU A 456 -28.06 21.28 23.08
N HIS A 457 -28.81 21.68 24.11
CA HIS A 457 -28.67 23.00 24.74
C HIS A 457 -27.30 23.24 25.38
N LYS A 458 -26.65 22.21 25.92
CA LYS A 458 -25.27 22.34 26.43
C LYS A 458 -24.26 22.48 25.30
N LEU A 459 -24.44 21.74 24.21
CA LEU A 459 -23.55 21.78 23.05
C LEU A 459 -23.66 23.11 22.29
N SER A 460 -24.85 23.70 22.22
CA SER A 460 -25.07 25.04 21.65
C SER A 460 -24.46 26.18 22.48
N GLN A 461 -23.92 25.87 23.66
CA GLN A 461 -23.18 26.82 24.52
C GLN A 461 -21.66 26.52 24.52
N SER A 462 -21.23 25.53 23.73
CA SER A 462 -19.83 25.15 23.60
C SER A 462 -19.00 26.29 22.99
N SER A 463 -17.76 26.43 23.46
CA SER A 463 -16.80 27.35 22.85
C SER A 463 -16.18 26.81 21.55
N ASP A 464 -16.43 25.54 21.19
CA ASP A 464 -16.00 24.96 19.92
C ASP A 464 -17.02 25.31 18.82
N PRO A 465 -16.65 26.12 17.82
CA PRO A 465 -17.56 26.52 16.74
C PRO A 465 -18.15 25.32 15.98
N ASN A 466 -17.39 24.22 15.86
CA ASN A 466 -17.87 23.03 15.15
C ASN A 466 -19.02 22.34 15.88
N LEU A 467 -19.11 22.50 17.20
CA LEU A 467 -20.16 21.92 18.04
C LEU A 467 -21.32 22.89 18.29
N CYS A 468 -21.04 24.21 18.30
CA CYS A 468 -22.05 25.23 18.57
C CYS A 468 -22.89 25.60 17.34
N ASP A 469 -22.30 25.59 16.14
CA ASP A 469 -22.97 26.02 14.90
C ASP A 469 -23.77 24.89 14.21
N LYS A 470 -23.63 23.65 14.67
CA LYS A 470 -24.31 22.45 14.15
C LYS A 470 -25.39 21.98 15.11
#